data_AF-A0A354I6Z7-F1
#
_entry.id   AF-A0A354I6Z7-F1
#
_cell.length_a   1.000
_cell.length_b   1.000
_cell.length_c   1.000
_cell.angle_alpha   90.00
_cell.angle_beta   90.00
_cell.angle_gamma   90.00
#
_symmetry.space_group_name_H-M   'P 1'
#
loop_
_entity.id
_entity.type
_entity.pdbx_description
1 polymer ?
#
loop_
_entity_poly.entity_id
_entity_poly.type
_entity_poly.pdbx_seq_one_letter_code
_entity_poly.pdbx_strand_id
1 'polypeptide(L)'
;MTENAIKELMENSERNRDFSYDSKIEELKVVEDAQGNTMGVGIGVAAVLGFIGMMNYINTSVGNIQSRRLSLSVLESIGMTGKQLKRMLVYEGLLFAAGSIAVTITAGLAVAYYLYQAVNYRGIPFEVPVVPVLLAFLLVIAVCIIVPVAAYRNIERKEAVIERIRSF
;
A
#
# COMPACT_ATOMS: atom_id res chain seq x y z
N MET A 1 -19.95 28.37 29.57
CA MET A 1 -21.14 29.12 30.04
C MET A 1 -22.06 29.58 28.91
N THR A 2 -21.60 29.68 27.66
CA THR A 2 -22.42 30.10 26.52
C THR A 2 -23.33 28.99 25.98
N GLU A 3 -22.92 27.72 26.06
CA GLU A 3 -23.68 26.59 25.48
C GLU A 3 -25.01 26.31 26.22
N ASN A 4 -25.01 26.37 27.55
CA ASN A 4 -26.20 26.10 28.35
C ASN A 4 -27.24 27.24 28.23
N ALA A 5 -26.79 28.49 28.12
CA ALA A 5 -27.68 29.63 27.91
C ALA A 5 -28.34 29.61 26.52
N ILE A 6 -27.63 29.07 25.51
CA ILE A 6 -28.18 28.89 24.15
C ILE A 6 -29.22 27.77 24.15
N LYS A 7 -29.00 26.67 24.89
CA LYS A 7 -29.97 25.56 25.02
C LYS A 7 -31.27 26.00 25.68
N GLU A 8 -31.18 26.79 26.75
CA GLU A 8 -32.35 27.27 27.52
C GLU A 8 -33.20 28.27 26.72
N LEU A 9 -32.58 29.10 25.88
CA LEU A 9 -33.27 30.02 24.97
C LEU A 9 -33.90 29.30 23.76
N MET A 10 -33.35 28.15 23.35
CA MET A 10 -33.88 27.33 22.25
C MET A 10 -35.10 26.50 22.69
N GLU A 11 -35.10 25.98 23.91
CA GLU A 11 -36.18 25.15 24.47
C GLU A 11 -37.48 25.94 24.72
N ASN A 12 -37.38 27.26 24.95
CA ASN A 12 -38.51 28.14 25.23
C ASN A 12 -39.09 28.84 23.98
N SER A 13 -38.64 28.47 22.77
CA SER A 13 -39.13 29.04 21.51
C SER A 13 -40.05 28.06 20.78
N GLU A 14 -41.27 28.49 20.44
CA GLU A 14 -42.36 27.70 19.83
C GLU A 14 -42.10 27.22 18.37
N ARG A 15 -40.84 26.94 18.01
CA ARG A 15 -40.46 26.46 16.68
C ARG A 15 -39.65 25.17 16.75
N ASN A 16 -40.17 24.22 17.52
CA ASN A 16 -39.67 22.85 17.73
C ASN A 16 -39.72 21.93 16.48
N ARG A 17 -39.76 22.47 15.25
CA ARG A 17 -40.00 21.68 14.02
C ARG A 17 -38.86 21.66 13.00
N ASP A 18 -37.75 22.34 13.25
CA ASP A 18 -36.56 22.30 12.37
C ASP A 18 -35.37 21.59 13.04
N PHE A 19 -35.63 20.43 13.65
CA PHE A 19 -34.62 19.48 14.16
C PHE A 19 -33.81 18.80 13.03
N SER A 20 -33.26 19.58 12.11
CA SER A 20 -32.28 19.09 11.12
C SER A 20 -30.84 19.23 11.63
N TYR A 21 -30.60 20.06 12.64
CA TYR A 21 -29.26 20.28 13.19
C TYR A 21 -28.83 19.17 14.16
N ASP A 22 -29.66 18.82 15.15
CA ASP A 22 -29.35 17.74 16.09
C ASP A 22 -29.19 16.39 15.37
N SER A 23 -30.08 16.11 14.41
CA SER A 23 -30.00 14.88 13.59
C SER A 23 -28.71 14.79 12.77
N LYS A 24 -28.16 15.91 12.27
CA LYS A 24 -26.91 15.91 11.51
C LYS A 24 -25.68 15.78 12.42
N ILE A 25 -25.70 16.40 13.60
CA ILE A 25 -24.60 16.27 14.58
C ILE A 25 -24.56 14.85 15.17
N GLU A 26 -25.72 14.23 15.37
CA GLU A 26 -25.84 12.86 15.83
C GLU A 26 -25.54 11.84 14.72
N GLU A 27 -25.96 12.06 13.47
CA GLU A 27 -25.51 11.27 12.31
C GLU A 27 -23.98 11.36 12.13
N LEU A 28 -23.37 12.55 12.27
CA LEU A 28 -21.93 12.71 12.14
C LEU A 28 -21.16 11.94 13.22
N LYS A 29 -21.64 11.94 14.47
CA LYS A 29 -21.04 11.14 15.57
C LYS A 29 -21.21 9.64 15.37
N VAL A 30 -22.40 9.18 14.96
CA VAL A 30 -22.66 7.75 14.69
C VAL A 30 -21.88 7.26 13.48
N VAL A 31 -21.72 8.10 12.45
CA VAL A 31 -20.86 7.80 11.29
C VAL A 31 -19.38 7.82 11.68
N GLU A 32 -18.92 8.69 12.58
CA GLU A 32 -17.54 8.72 13.06
C GLU A 32 -17.18 7.47 13.90
N ASP A 33 -18.05 7.05 14.82
CA ASP A 33 -17.87 5.83 15.61
C ASP A 33 -17.98 4.55 14.77
N ALA A 34 -18.90 4.50 13.80
CA ALA A 34 -19.01 3.39 12.86
C ALA A 34 -17.85 3.36 11.85
N GLN A 35 -17.35 4.52 11.40
CA GLN A 35 -16.18 4.62 10.53
C GLN A 35 -14.91 4.19 11.25
N GLY A 36 -14.72 4.54 12.53
CA GLY A 36 -13.55 4.15 13.31
C GLY A 36 -13.37 2.63 13.38
N ASN A 37 -14.45 1.88 13.64
CA ASN A 37 -14.40 0.43 13.72
C ASN A 37 -14.22 -0.24 12.34
N THR A 38 -14.86 0.29 11.28
CA THR A 38 -14.79 -0.30 9.93
C THR A 38 -13.47 0.03 9.21
N MET A 39 -12.95 1.25 9.41
CA MET A 39 -11.65 1.69 8.89
C MET A 39 -10.49 0.98 9.58
N GLY A 40 -10.57 0.76 10.89
CA GLY A 40 -9.56 0.00 11.65
C GLY A 40 -9.42 -1.45 11.17
N VAL A 41 -10.54 -2.13 10.94
CA VAL A 41 -10.54 -3.50 10.36
C VAL A 41 -10.00 -3.49 8.93
N GLY A 42 -10.40 -2.51 8.11
CA GLY A 42 -9.89 -2.36 6.74
C GLY A 42 -8.38 -2.17 6.67
N ILE A 43 -7.82 -1.31 7.51
CA ILE A 43 -6.37 -1.09 7.62
C ILE A 43 -5.68 -2.37 8.09
N GLY A 44 -6.23 -3.07 9.09
CA GLY A 44 -5.68 -4.33 9.58
C GLY A 44 -5.61 -5.41 8.50
N VAL A 45 -6.69 -5.59 7.73
CA VAL A 45 -6.72 -6.55 6.61
C VAL A 45 -5.73 -6.14 5.52
N ALA A 46 -5.68 -4.86 5.15
CA ALA A 46 -4.73 -4.34 4.17
C ALA A 46 -3.27 -4.56 4.61
N ALA A 47 -2.97 -4.38 5.90
CA ALA A 47 -1.64 -4.61 6.46
C ALA A 47 -1.22 -6.09 6.35
N VAL A 48 -2.11 -7.02 6.71
CA VAL A 48 -1.84 -8.46 6.60
C VAL A 48 -1.65 -8.87 5.14
N LEU A 49 -2.52 -8.41 4.23
CA LEU A 49 -2.41 -8.70 2.80
C LEU A 49 -1.12 -8.10 2.21
N GLY A 50 -0.77 -6.88 2.59
CA GLY A 50 0.49 -6.24 2.20
C GLY A 50 1.70 -7.03 2.68
N PHE A 51 1.66 -7.54 3.91
CA PHE A 51 2.73 -8.37 4.48
C PHE A 51 2.89 -9.70 3.74
N ILE A 52 1.79 -10.40 3.45
CA ILE A 52 1.79 -11.64 2.67
C ILE A 52 2.31 -11.37 1.26
N GLY A 53 1.85 -10.30 0.61
CA GLY A 53 2.31 -9.89 -0.71
C GLY A 53 3.81 -9.60 -0.74
N MET A 54 4.32 -8.92 0.29
CA MET A 54 5.75 -8.63 0.45
C MET A 54 6.57 -9.92 0.60
N MET A 55 6.12 -10.86 1.44
CA MET A 55 6.75 -12.18 1.59
C MET A 55 6.79 -12.94 0.27
N ASN A 56 5.68 -12.98 -0.47
CA ASN A 56 5.63 -13.62 -1.78
C ASN A 56 6.61 -12.98 -2.76
N TYR A 57 6.65 -11.65 -2.81
CA TYR A 57 7.56 -10.95 -3.70
C TYR A 57 9.04 -11.23 -3.38
N ILE A 58 9.41 -11.27 -2.10
CA ILE A 58 10.76 -11.64 -1.66
C ILE A 58 11.08 -13.07 -2.10
N ASN A 59 10.17 -14.01 -1.84
CA ASN A 59 10.37 -15.42 -2.17
C ASN A 59 10.51 -15.64 -3.68
N THR A 60 9.67 -14.97 -4.49
CA THR A 60 9.79 -15.01 -5.96
C THR A 60 11.10 -14.38 -6.43
N SER A 61 11.51 -13.24 -5.87
CA SER A 61 12.77 -12.59 -6.22
C SER A 61 13.97 -13.47 -5.92
N VAL A 62 14.01 -14.09 -4.73
CA VAL A 62 15.05 -15.04 -4.32
C VAL A 62 15.01 -16.29 -5.20
N GLY A 63 13.83 -16.83 -5.49
CA GLY A 63 13.66 -18.00 -6.37
C GLY A 63 14.13 -17.75 -7.80
N ASN A 64 13.86 -16.57 -8.35
CA ASN A 64 14.34 -16.15 -9.67
C ASN A 64 15.87 -16.05 -9.70
N ILE A 65 16.48 -15.45 -8.66
CA ILE A 65 17.94 -15.35 -8.53
C ILE A 65 18.54 -16.76 -8.43
N GLN A 66 17.98 -17.63 -7.59
CA GLN A 66 18.51 -18.97 -7.35
C GLN A 66 18.39 -19.88 -8.58
N SER A 67 17.27 -19.81 -9.31
CA SER A 67 17.07 -20.55 -10.57
C SER A 67 18.03 -20.09 -11.67
N ARG A 68 18.35 -18.79 -11.71
CA ARG A 68 19.30 -18.21 -12.67
C ARG A 68 20.76 -18.31 -12.23
N ARG A 69 21.03 -18.72 -10.98
CA ARG A 69 22.38 -18.81 -10.40
C ARG A 69 23.33 -19.65 -11.26
N LEU A 70 22.84 -20.75 -11.83
CA LEU A 70 23.60 -21.60 -12.76
C LEU A 70 24.05 -20.81 -14.00
N SER A 71 23.13 -20.11 -14.66
CA SER A 71 23.46 -19.26 -15.82
C SER A 71 24.39 -18.10 -15.43
N LEU A 72 24.24 -17.56 -14.22
CA LEU A 72 25.08 -16.46 -13.71
C LEU A 72 26.51 -16.92 -13.41
N SER A 73 26.69 -18.06 -12.76
CA SER A 73 28.02 -18.63 -12.48
C SER A 73 28.75 -19.01 -13.78
N VAL A 74 28.03 -19.50 -14.79
CA VAL A 74 28.62 -19.72 -16.13
C VAL A 74 29.06 -18.39 -16.76
N LEU A 75 28.22 -17.36 -16.67
CA LEU A 75 28.50 -16.06 -17.26
C LEU A 75 29.63 -15.32 -16.52
N GLU A 76 29.73 -15.51 -15.21
CA GLU A 76 30.84 -15.03 -14.36
C GLU A 76 32.15 -15.76 -14.70
N SER A 77 32.10 -17.06 -15.01
CA SER A 77 33.25 -17.84 -15.49
C SER A 77 33.78 -17.36 -16.85
N ILE A 78 32.93 -16.72 -17.66
CA ILE A 78 33.29 -16.13 -18.96
C ILE A 78 33.66 -14.63 -18.82
N GLY A 79 33.60 -14.07 -17.60
CA GLY A 79 34.08 -12.72 -17.27
C GLY A 79 33.00 -11.66 -17.04
N MET A 80 31.73 -12.03 -16.91
CA MET A 80 30.69 -11.07 -16.54
C MET A 80 30.87 -10.59 -15.10
N THR A 81 30.89 -9.28 -14.91
CA THR A 81 31.10 -8.67 -13.59
C THR A 81 29.80 -8.60 -12.79
N GLY A 82 29.84 -8.82 -11.46
CA GLY A 82 28.67 -8.71 -10.57
C GLY A 82 27.92 -7.37 -10.62
N LYS A 83 28.51 -6.32 -11.20
CA LYS A 83 27.84 -5.04 -11.50
C LYS A 83 26.78 -5.18 -12.60
N GLN A 84 27.02 -5.99 -13.62
CA GLN A 84 26.07 -6.27 -14.70
C GLN A 84 24.88 -7.07 -14.17
N LEU A 85 25.13 -8.00 -13.26
CA LEU A 85 24.09 -8.75 -12.56
C LEU A 85 23.17 -7.84 -11.73
N LYS A 86 23.73 -6.95 -10.91
CA LYS A 86 22.94 -5.96 -10.16
C LYS A 86 22.07 -5.09 -11.08
N ARG A 87 22.59 -4.69 -12.24
CA ARG A 87 21.84 -3.88 -13.21
C ARG A 87 20.67 -4.68 -13.79
N MET A 88 20.87 -5.95 -14.11
CA MET A 88 19.81 -6.84 -14.59
C MET A 88 18.69 -7.02 -13.56
N LEU A 89 19.03 -7.24 -12.29
CA LEU A 89 18.03 -7.36 -11.21
C LEU A 89 17.21 -6.08 -11.04
N VAL A 90 17.85 -4.90 -11.18
CA VAL A 90 17.13 -3.62 -11.13
C VAL A 90 16.14 -3.51 -12.29
N TYR A 91 16.50 -3.94 -13.50
CA TYR A 91 15.57 -3.95 -14.63
C TYR A 91 14.40 -4.92 -14.41
N GLU A 92 14.64 -6.10 -13.83
CA GLU A 92 13.58 -7.05 -13.51
C GLU A 92 12.62 -6.49 -12.44
N GLY A 93 13.16 -5.84 -11.41
CA GLY A 93 12.38 -5.11 -10.41
C GLY A 93 11.57 -3.95 -11.02
N LEU A 94 12.15 -3.21 -11.97
CA LEU A 94 11.46 -2.12 -12.67
C LEU A 94 10.32 -2.64 -13.55
N LEU A 95 10.53 -3.74 -14.28
CA LEU A 95 9.50 -4.38 -15.09
C LEU A 95 8.35 -4.90 -14.21
N PHE A 96 8.67 -5.50 -13.07
CA PHE A 96 7.67 -5.93 -12.10
C PHE A 96 6.90 -4.74 -11.53
N ALA A 97 7.60 -3.66 -11.16
CA ALA A 97 6.98 -2.43 -10.67
C ALA A 97 6.02 -1.85 -11.71
N ALA A 98 6.45 -1.71 -12.96
CA ALA A 98 5.62 -1.21 -14.05
C ALA A 98 4.37 -2.06 -14.28
N GLY A 99 4.52 -3.39 -14.29
CA GLY A 99 3.38 -4.31 -14.40
C GLY A 99 2.42 -4.18 -13.21
N SER A 100 2.94 -4.14 -11.99
CA SER A 100 2.12 -3.97 -10.78
C SER A 100 1.34 -2.65 -10.81
N ILE A 101 1.99 -1.54 -11.19
CA ILE A 101 1.37 -0.21 -11.28
C ILE A 101 0.28 -0.20 -12.34
N ALA A 102 0.53 -0.76 -13.52
CA ALA A 102 -0.46 -0.84 -14.58
C ALA A 102 -1.71 -1.61 -14.11
N VAL A 103 -1.52 -2.75 -13.44
CA VAL A 103 -2.63 -3.54 -12.89
C VAL A 103 -3.33 -2.79 -11.76
N THR A 104 -2.60 -2.18 -10.82
CA THR A 104 -3.17 -1.42 -9.71
C THR A 104 -3.96 -0.20 -10.19
N ILE A 105 -3.48 0.53 -11.19
CA ILE A 105 -4.23 1.64 -11.79
C ILE A 105 -5.52 1.11 -12.42
N THR A 106 -5.41 0.07 -13.26
CA THR A 106 -6.56 -0.42 -14.03
C THR A 106 -7.62 -1.04 -13.12
N ALA A 107 -7.22 -1.99 -12.27
CA ALA A 107 -8.13 -2.68 -11.35
C ALA A 107 -8.56 -1.78 -10.19
N GLY A 108 -7.64 -1.00 -9.62
CA GLY A 108 -7.92 -0.10 -8.50
C GLY A 108 -8.88 1.02 -8.89
N LEU A 109 -8.71 1.63 -10.07
CA LEU A 109 -9.65 2.63 -10.57
C LEU A 109 -11.01 2.01 -10.89
N ALA A 110 -11.05 0.81 -11.48
CA ALA A 110 -12.31 0.11 -11.74
C ALA A 110 -13.08 -0.17 -10.44
N VAL A 111 -12.41 -0.73 -9.42
CA VAL A 111 -13.02 -1.00 -8.12
C VAL A 111 -13.46 0.29 -7.43
N ALA A 112 -12.63 1.33 -7.45
CA ALA A 112 -12.97 2.63 -6.89
C ALA A 112 -14.20 3.25 -7.58
N TYR A 113 -14.30 3.13 -8.90
CA TYR A 113 -15.45 3.59 -9.67
C TYR A 113 -16.73 2.83 -9.31
N TYR A 114 -16.66 1.50 -9.20
CA TYR A 114 -17.82 0.68 -8.80
C TYR A 114 -18.28 0.99 -7.37
N LEU A 115 -17.34 1.15 -6.43
CA LEU A 115 -17.65 1.55 -5.05
C LEU A 115 -18.27 2.95 -5.00
N TYR A 116 -17.73 3.89 -5.78
CA TYR A 116 -18.30 5.23 -5.89
C TYR A 116 -19.73 5.18 -6.43
N GLN A 117 -20.01 4.39 -7.46
CA GLN A 117 -21.38 4.24 -7.98
C GLN A 117 -22.33 3.58 -6.98
N ALA A 118 -21.83 2.64 -6.15
CA ALA A 118 -22.62 1.98 -5.12
C ALA A 118 -22.96 2.89 -3.92
N VAL A 119 -22.06 3.82 -3.57
CA VAL A 119 -22.21 4.73 -2.43
C VAL A 119 -22.86 6.06 -2.83
N ASN A 120 -22.62 6.54 -4.05
CA ASN A 120 -23.05 7.87 -4.49
C ASN A 120 -24.49 7.87 -5.06
N TYR A 121 -25.46 7.71 -4.16
CA TYR A 121 -26.86 8.08 -4.42
C TYR A 121 -27.12 9.58 -4.14
N ARG A 122 -26.12 10.35 -3.66
CA ARG A 122 -26.28 11.72 -3.11
C ARG A 122 -25.36 12.80 -3.71
N GLY A 123 -24.79 12.59 -4.90
CA GLY A 123 -24.23 13.68 -5.72
C GLY A 123 -23.00 14.41 -5.16
N ILE A 124 -22.11 13.71 -4.45
CA ILE A 124 -20.85 14.30 -3.96
C ILE A 124 -19.77 14.13 -5.06
N PRO A 125 -19.03 15.18 -5.46
CA PRO A 125 -18.00 15.08 -6.49
C PRO A 125 -16.83 14.18 -6.06
N PHE A 126 -16.34 13.35 -7.00
CA PHE A 126 -15.20 12.45 -6.81
C PHE A 126 -13.89 13.22 -6.76
N GLU A 127 -13.52 13.76 -5.60
CA GLU A 127 -12.18 14.32 -5.37
C GLU A 127 -11.21 13.19 -5.01
N VAL A 128 -10.49 12.68 -6.01
CA VAL A 128 -9.33 11.81 -5.74
C VAL A 128 -8.17 12.72 -5.33
N PRO A 129 -7.66 12.62 -4.09
CA PRO A 129 -6.51 13.40 -3.68
C PRO A 129 -5.28 12.89 -4.45
N VAL A 130 -4.86 13.66 -5.45
CA VAL A 130 -3.79 13.28 -6.41
C VAL A 130 -2.43 13.14 -5.71
N VAL A 131 -2.19 13.93 -4.67
CA VAL A 131 -0.93 13.97 -3.89
C VAL A 131 -0.64 12.63 -3.19
N PRO A 132 -1.53 12.08 -2.33
CA PRO A 132 -1.28 10.79 -1.69
C PRO A 132 -1.21 9.62 -2.68
N VAL A 133 -1.91 9.69 -3.81
CA VAL A 133 -1.81 8.68 -4.88
C VAL A 133 -0.41 8.68 -5.51
N LEU A 134 0.13 9.86 -5.82
CA LEU A 134 1.49 10.01 -6.34
C LEU A 134 2.54 9.50 -5.35
N LEU A 135 2.35 9.80 -4.05
CA LEU A 135 3.24 9.35 -2.98
C LEU A 135 3.20 7.83 -2.81
N ALA A 136 2.01 7.23 -2.91
CA ALA A 136 1.85 5.77 -2.91
C ALA A 136 2.57 5.12 -4.10
N PHE A 137 2.44 5.67 -5.31
CA PHE A 137 3.17 5.16 -6.48
C PHE A 137 4.69 5.22 -6.28
N LEU A 138 5.20 6.33 -5.78
CA LEU A 138 6.63 6.47 -5.47
C LEU A 138 7.10 5.43 -4.44
N LEU A 139 6.30 5.18 -3.40
CA LEU A 139 6.60 4.14 -2.41
C LEU A 139 6.62 2.74 -3.02
N VAL A 140 5.65 2.39 -3.88
CA VAL A 140 5.64 1.08 -4.56
C VAL A 140 6.88 0.89 -5.42
N ILE A 141 7.25 1.90 -6.22
CA ILE A 141 8.46 1.87 -7.05
C ILE A 141 9.70 1.68 -6.16
N ALA A 142 9.80 2.42 -5.06
CA ALA A 142 10.92 2.30 -4.13
C ALA A 142 11.02 0.88 -3.55
N VAL A 143 9.91 0.29 -3.10
CA VAL A 143 9.88 -1.07 -2.55
C VAL A 143 10.28 -2.10 -3.62
N CYS A 144 9.73 -2.00 -4.84
CA CYS A 144 10.06 -2.93 -5.92
C CYS A 144 11.52 -2.85 -6.40
N ILE A 145 12.22 -1.72 -6.17
CA ILE A 145 13.66 -1.60 -6.47
C ILE A 145 14.51 -2.06 -5.28
N ILE A 146 14.14 -1.65 -4.07
CA ILE A 146 14.92 -1.92 -2.85
C ILE A 146 14.89 -3.40 -2.52
N VAL A 147 13.75 -4.08 -2.64
CA VAL A 147 13.61 -5.48 -2.22
C VAL A 147 14.49 -6.44 -3.03
N PRO A 148 14.53 -6.43 -4.38
CA PRO A 148 15.44 -7.30 -5.15
C PRO A 148 16.91 -7.01 -4.84
N VAL A 149 17.28 -5.74 -4.70
CA VAL A 149 18.65 -5.33 -4.38
C VAL A 149 19.04 -5.77 -2.97
N ALA A 150 18.14 -5.63 -2.00
CA ALA A 150 18.36 -6.04 -0.62
C ALA A 150 18.42 -7.57 -0.50
N ALA A 151 17.52 -8.29 -1.18
CA ALA A 151 17.53 -9.75 -1.25
C ALA A 151 18.85 -10.27 -1.83
N TYR A 152 19.31 -9.68 -2.93
CA TYR A 152 20.60 -10.01 -3.54
C TYR A 152 21.78 -9.77 -2.59
N ARG A 153 21.84 -8.62 -1.90
CA ARG A 153 22.88 -8.34 -0.90
C ARG A 153 22.85 -9.33 0.26
N ASN A 154 21.65 -9.75 0.69
CA ASN A 154 21.51 -10.71 1.77
C ASN A 154 22.00 -12.11 1.36
N ILE A 155 21.81 -12.50 0.10
CA ILE A 155 22.34 -13.76 -0.44
C ILE A 155 23.87 -13.72 -0.47
N GLU A 156 24.49 -12.68 -1.04
CA GLU A 156 25.96 -12.50 -1.03
C GLU A 156 26.53 -12.58 0.40
N ARG A 157 25.86 -11.93 1.36
CA ARG A 157 26.30 -11.93 2.77
C ARG A 157 26.19 -13.30 3.42
N LYS A 158 25.09 -14.03 3.16
CA LYS A 158 24.90 -15.39 3.70
C LYS A 158 25.93 -16.36 3.14
N GLU A 159 26.23 -16.28 1.84
CA GLU A 159 27.26 -17.11 1.22
C GLU A 159 28.65 -16.84 1.82
N ALA A 160 29.03 -15.57 2.00
CA ALA A 160 30.30 -15.22 2.64
C ALA A 160 30.40 -15.71 4.10
N VAL A 161 29.30 -15.73 4.86
CA VAL A 161 29.27 -16.26 6.23
C VAL A 161 29.40 -17.79 6.23
N ILE A 162 28.72 -18.49 5.33
CA ILE A 162 28.78 -19.96 5.21
C ILE A 162 30.19 -20.41 4.82
N GLU A 163 30.81 -19.73 3.87
CA GLU A 163 32.18 -20.04 3.43
C GLU A 163 33.19 -19.86 4.56
N ARG A 164 33.02 -18.82 5.38
CA ARG A 164 33.87 -18.56 6.55
C ARG A 164 33.73 -19.63 7.64
N ILE A 165 32.54 -20.20 7.85
CA ILE A 165 32.33 -21.30 8.80
C ILE A 165 32.92 -22.60 8.25
N ARG A 166 32.81 -22.85 6.94
CA ARG A 166 33.34 -24.06 6.31
C ARG A 166 34.88 -24.07 6.20
N SER A 167 35.52 -22.89 6.30
CA SER A 167 36.98 -22.75 6.32
C SER A 167 37.63 -22.90 7.71
N PHE A 168 36.84 -23.11 8.77
CA PHE A 168 37.29 -23.49 10.11
C PHE A 168 37.14 -25.00 10.31
#